data_AF-A0A846TBV8-F1
#
_entry.id   AF-A0A846TBV8-F1
#
_cell.length_a   1.000
_cell.length_b   1.000
_cell.length_c   1.000
_cell.angle_alpha   90.00
_cell.angle_beta   90.00
_cell.angle_gamma   90.00
#
_symmetry.space_group_name_H-M   'P 1'
#
loop_
_entity.id
_entity.type
_entity.pdbx_description
1 polymer ?
#
loop_
_entity_poly.entity_id
_entity_poly.type
_entity_poly.pdbx_seq_one_letter_code
_entity_poly.pdbx_strand_id
1 'polypeptide(L)'
;MSESVLTKQAIERLSSDFEIKQEVIGHNAFYNKDVRIDLMLRAKPHLVQHGFINEWFGVECKWAEGVNGQTAKTTKAVWQAITYAQSTFNINGAISVPRFVAVLTPNLEPLIEQHISTLLQLSLYGCVARMYFYKDGNWGIKFASIYSRSGPSIGEYYVSKRQLPKYRAGSIA
;
A
#
# COMPACT_ATOMS: atom_id res chain seq x y z
N MET A 1 -7.11 13.90 -13.41
CA MET A 1 -5.73 13.33 -13.30
C MET A 1 -5.76 11.85 -13.72
N SER A 2 -4.64 11.19 -14.03
CA SER A 2 -4.63 9.76 -14.44
C SER A 2 -3.86 8.88 -13.45
N GLU A 3 -4.08 7.56 -13.50
CA GLU A 3 -3.37 6.58 -12.65
C GLU A 3 -1.84 6.65 -12.89
N SER A 4 -1.40 6.78 -14.14
CA SER A 4 0.02 6.97 -14.47
C SER A 4 0.64 8.24 -13.84
N VAL A 5 -0.10 9.34 -13.78
CA VAL A 5 0.35 10.58 -13.14
C VAL A 5 0.43 10.40 -11.63
N LEU A 6 -0.55 9.73 -11.04
CA LEU A 6 -0.54 9.40 -9.61
C LEU A 6 0.67 8.54 -9.24
N THR A 7 0.94 7.48 -10.00
CA THR A 7 2.09 6.60 -9.78
C THR A 7 3.41 7.35 -9.90
N LYS A 8 3.56 8.21 -10.90
CA LYS A 8 4.75 9.07 -11.05
C LYS A 8 4.95 9.98 -9.83
N GLN A 9 3.89 10.66 -9.38
CA GLN A 9 3.95 11.52 -8.19
C GLN A 9 4.26 10.73 -6.92
N ALA A 10 3.71 9.53 -6.78
CA ALA A 10 4.02 8.65 -5.66
C ALA A 10 5.51 8.29 -5.65
N ILE A 11 6.09 7.94 -6.80
CA ILE A 11 7.52 7.64 -6.93
C ILE A 11 8.36 8.83 -6.53
N GLU A 12 8.09 10.01 -7.07
CA GLU A 12 8.83 11.24 -6.77
C GLU A 12 8.86 11.50 -5.25
N ARG A 13 7.69 11.44 -4.60
CA ARG A 13 7.55 11.72 -3.16
C ARG A 13 8.14 10.65 -2.24
N LEU A 14 8.19 9.40 -2.69
CA LEU A 14 8.62 8.26 -1.86
C LEU A 14 10.07 7.85 -2.11
N SER A 15 10.67 8.31 -3.21
CA SER A 15 12.02 7.90 -3.64
C SER A 15 13.13 8.23 -2.66
N SER A 16 12.98 9.27 -1.82
CA SER A 16 13.96 9.59 -0.77
C SER A 16 14.02 8.51 0.31
N ASP A 17 12.88 7.88 0.61
CA ASP A 17 12.67 7.01 1.76
C ASP A 17 12.63 5.52 1.40
N PHE A 18 12.28 5.19 0.16
CA PHE A 18 12.09 3.81 -0.28
C PHE A 18 12.89 3.50 -1.55
N GLU A 19 13.36 2.25 -1.63
CA GLU A 19 13.69 1.61 -2.91
C GLU A 19 12.37 1.23 -3.60
N ILE A 20 12.20 1.60 -4.87
CA ILE A 20 10.94 1.43 -5.60
C ILE A 20 11.18 0.62 -6.87
N LYS A 21 10.31 -0.37 -7.11
CA LYS A 21 10.17 -1.11 -8.37
C LYS A 21 8.76 -0.88 -8.90
N GLN A 22 8.63 -0.67 -10.20
CA GLN A 22 7.36 -0.36 -10.87
C GLN A 22 6.85 -1.58 -11.64
N GLU A 23 5.53 -1.69 -11.78
CA GLU A 23 4.84 -2.65 -12.66
C GLU A 23 5.37 -4.09 -12.48
N VAL A 24 5.54 -4.50 -11.22
CA VAL A 24 6.21 -5.77 -10.89
C VAL A 24 5.26 -6.92 -11.17
N ILE A 25 5.71 -7.85 -12.01
CA ILE A 25 4.97 -9.06 -12.34
C ILE A 25 5.09 -10.07 -11.20
N GLY A 26 3.96 -10.64 -10.84
CA GLY A 26 3.85 -11.70 -9.87
C GLY A 26 2.86 -12.77 -10.30
N HIS A 27 2.61 -13.70 -9.40
CA HIS A 27 1.72 -14.82 -9.61
C HIS A 27 0.84 -15.02 -8.37
N ASN A 28 -0.46 -15.15 -8.61
CA ASN A 28 -1.42 -15.55 -7.59
C ASN A 28 -1.71 -17.04 -7.72
N ALA A 29 -1.22 -17.82 -6.75
CA ALA A 29 -1.35 -19.28 -6.78
C ALA A 29 -2.80 -19.77 -6.65
N PHE A 30 -3.66 -19.03 -5.94
CA PHE A 30 -5.06 -19.43 -5.73
C PHE A 30 -5.87 -19.39 -7.03
N TYR A 31 -5.71 -18.32 -7.81
CA TYR A 31 -6.39 -18.18 -9.11
C TYR A 31 -5.59 -18.79 -10.27
N ASN A 32 -4.34 -19.22 -10.03
CA ASN A 32 -3.38 -19.62 -11.06
C ASN A 32 -3.28 -18.57 -12.18
N LYS A 33 -3.04 -17.31 -11.78
CA LYS A 33 -2.97 -16.18 -12.71
C LYS A 33 -1.81 -15.26 -12.39
N ASP A 34 -1.23 -14.72 -13.46
CA ASP A 34 -0.27 -13.64 -13.33
C ASP A 34 -0.97 -12.35 -12.92
N VAL A 35 -0.30 -11.60 -12.04
CA VAL A 35 -0.73 -10.32 -11.52
C VAL A 35 0.36 -9.29 -11.74
N ARG A 36 -0.01 -8.02 -11.75
CA ARG A 36 0.95 -6.91 -11.86
C ARG A 36 0.56 -5.86 -10.83
N ILE A 37 1.51 -5.51 -9.97
CA ILE A 37 1.32 -4.47 -8.97
C ILE A 37 2.01 -3.19 -9.42
N ASP A 38 1.36 -2.04 -9.21
CA ASP A 38 1.88 -0.74 -9.66
C ASP A 38 3.27 -0.47 -9.07
N LEU A 39 3.43 -0.67 -7.75
CA LEU A 39 4.70 -0.46 -7.07
C LEU A 39 5.00 -1.54 -6.03
N MET A 40 6.27 -1.94 -5.97
CA MET A 40 6.87 -2.66 -4.83
C MET A 40 7.91 -1.76 -4.17
N LEU A 41 7.79 -1.57 -2.86
CA LEU A 41 8.62 -0.67 -2.06
C LEU A 41 9.36 -1.44 -0.98
N ARG A 42 10.61 -1.04 -0.72
CA ARG A 42 11.39 -1.49 0.45
C ARG A 42 12.01 -0.30 1.13
N ALA A 43 11.92 -0.24 2.45
CA ALA A 43 12.48 0.85 3.23
C ALA A 43 14.00 0.95 3.06
N LYS A 44 14.51 2.18 2.89
CA LYS A 44 15.94 2.44 2.93
C LYS A 44 16.50 2.36 4.36
N PRO A 45 17.84 2.25 4.53
CA PRO A 45 18.45 2.02 5.84
C PRO A 45 18.02 3.01 6.93
N HIS A 46 17.85 4.30 6.61
CA HIS A 46 17.45 5.31 7.60
C HIS A 46 16.06 5.05 8.15
N LEU A 47 15.10 4.60 7.34
CA LEU A 47 13.77 4.20 7.82
C LEU A 47 13.81 2.92 8.66
N VAL A 48 14.63 1.95 8.26
CA VAL A 48 14.79 0.70 9.00
C VAL A 48 15.37 0.96 10.39
N GLN A 49 16.31 1.90 10.51
CA GLN A 49 16.86 2.35 11.80
C GLN A 49 15.78 2.98 12.71
N HIS A 50 14.77 3.62 12.14
CA HIS A 50 13.60 4.14 12.87
C HIS A 50 12.55 3.06 13.17
N GLY A 51 12.82 1.80 12.83
CA GLY A 51 11.99 0.66 13.17
C GLY A 51 10.99 0.25 12.10
N PHE A 52 11.05 0.83 10.89
CA PHE A 52 10.29 0.34 9.74
C PHE A 52 10.79 -1.05 9.33
N ILE A 53 9.91 -1.91 8.83
CA ILE A 53 10.28 -3.25 8.36
C ILE A 53 11.27 -3.21 7.19
N ASN A 54 12.22 -4.14 7.17
CA ASN A 54 13.13 -4.33 6.04
C ASN A 54 12.61 -5.44 5.10
N GLU A 55 11.36 -5.31 4.68
CA GLU A 55 10.68 -6.24 3.78
C GLU A 55 10.03 -5.45 2.65
N TRP A 56 9.79 -6.11 1.51
CA TRP A 56 9.03 -5.51 0.43
C TRP A 56 7.57 -5.37 0.83
N PHE A 57 6.93 -4.27 0.46
CA PHE A 57 5.48 -4.09 0.53
C PHE A 57 4.96 -3.52 -0.79
N GLY A 58 3.70 -3.79 -1.11
CA GLY A 58 3.08 -3.32 -2.33
C GLY A 58 2.38 -1.97 -2.16
N VAL A 59 2.23 -1.21 -3.25
CA VAL A 59 1.31 -0.06 -3.32
C VAL A 59 0.48 -0.19 -4.59
N GLU A 60 -0.85 -0.12 -4.43
CA GLU A 60 -1.82 -0.02 -5.52
C GLU A 60 -2.31 1.43 -5.62
N CYS A 61 -2.04 2.07 -6.76
CA CYS A 61 -2.34 3.46 -7.04
C CYS A 61 -3.66 3.57 -7.80
N LYS A 62 -4.71 4.10 -7.16
CA LYS A 62 -6.01 4.28 -7.82
C LYS A 62 -6.47 5.73 -7.77
N TRP A 63 -6.52 6.36 -8.95
CA TRP A 63 -7.14 7.67 -9.10
C TRP A 63 -8.66 7.52 -9.18
N ALA A 64 -9.42 8.28 -8.40
CA ALA A 64 -10.87 8.33 -8.48
C ALA A 64 -11.31 9.80 -8.46
N GLU A 65 -12.18 10.18 -9.39
CA GLU A 65 -12.64 11.56 -9.57
C GLU A 65 -14.16 11.56 -9.80
N GLY A 66 -14.86 12.43 -9.07
CA GLY A 66 -16.32 12.47 -9.03
C GLY A 66 -16.97 11.35 -8.20
N VAL A 67 -18.28 11.19 -8.32
CA VAL A 67 -19.07 10.25 -7.49
C VAL A 67 -19.50 9.00 -8.26
N ASN A 68 -19.83 9.13 -9.55
CA ASN A 68 -20.38 8.03 -10.34
C ASN A 68 -19.35 6.92 -10.60
N GLY A 69 -19.69 5.69 -10.20
CA GLY A 69 -18.86 4.49 -10.42
C GLY A 69 -17.62 4.38 -9.52
N GLN A 70 -17.33 5.38 -8.69
CA GLN A 70 -16.11 5.38 -7.87
C GLN A 70 -16.16 4.41 -6.68
N THR A 71 -17.35 4.09 -6.17
CA THR A 71 -17.55 3.03 -5.17
C THR A 71 -17.09 1.68 -5.70
N ALA A 72 -17.47 1.33 -6.93
CA ALA A 72 -17.03 0.09 -7.57
C ALA A 72 -15.52 0.11 -7.85
N LYS A 73 -14.97 1.27 -8.24
CA LYS A 73 -13.53 1.44 -8.50
C LYS A 73 -12.69 1.24 -7.23
N THR A 74 -13.10 1.82 -6.10
CA THR A 74 -12.42 1.68 -4.81
C THR A 74 -12.56 0.27 -4.23
N THR A 75 -13.72 -0.38 -4.37
CA THR A 75 -13.88 -1.81 -4.03
C THR A 75 -12.91 -2.68 -4.80
N LYS A 76 -12.77 -2.47 -6.13
CA LYS A 76 -11.81 -3.21 -6.95
C LYS A 76 -10.37 -2.96 -6.51
N ALA A 77 -10.00 -1.72 -6.21
CA ALA A 77 -8.64 -1.40 -5.73
C ALA A 77 -8.30 -2.12 -4.41
N VAL A 78 -9.23 -2.13 -3.45
CA VAL A 78 -9.02 -2.87 -2.18
C VAL A 78 -8.94 -4.37 -2.44
N TRP A 79 -9.78 -4.93 -3.33
CA TRP A 79 -9.72 -6.34 -3.68
C TRP A 79 -8.41 -6.74 -4.39
N GLN A 80 -7.92 -5.90 -5.31
CA GLN A 80 -6.61 -6.07 -5.94
C GLN A 80 -5.51 -6.06 -4.89
N ALA A 81 -5.53 -5.11 -3.95
CA ALA A 81 -4.56 -5.06 -2.85
C ALA A 81 -4.56 -6.33 -1.99
N ILE A 82 -5.74 -6.89 -1.67
CA ILE A 82 -5.85 -8.18 -0.97
C ILE A 82 -5.22 -9.29 -1.81
N THR A 83 -5.54 -9.36 -3.10
CA THR A 83 -5.01 -10.37 -4.01
C THR A 83 -3.48 -10.29 -4.08
N TYR A 84 -2.93 -9.08 -4.18
CA TYR A 84 -1.48 -8.88 -4.23
C TYR A 84 -0.81 -9.20 -2.90
N ALA A 85 -1.43 -8.90 -1.77
CA ALA A 85 -0.90 -9.27 -0.45
C ALA A 85 -0.74 -10.79 -0.26
N GLN A 86 -1.48 -11.58 -1.05
CA GLN A 86 -1.45 -13.05 -1.07
C GLN A 86 -0.69 -13.63 -2.28
N SER A 87 -0.06 -12.80 -3.10
CA SER A 87 0.66 -13.21 -4.31
C SER A 87 2.17 -13.18 -4.09
N THR A 88 2.91 -13.85 -4.98
CA THR A 88 4.38 -13.83 -5.01
C THR A 88 4.86 -12.97 -6.18
N PHE A 89 5.92 -12.18 -5.99
CA PHE A 89 6.46 -11.29 -7.03
C PHE A 89 7.94 -11.56 -7.27
N ASN A 90 8.37 -11.46 -8.53
CA ASN A 90 9.78 -11.59 -8.89
C ASN A 90 10.46 -10.22 -8.85
N ILE A 91 11.39 -10.03 -7.91
CA ILE A 91 12.14 -8.80 -7.73
C ILE A 91 13.62 -9.11 -7.91
N ASN A 92 14.20 -8.65 -9.02
CA ASN A 92 15.60 -8.89 -9.39
C ASN A 92 16.00 -10.38 -9.35
N GLY A 93 15.10 -11.30 -9.75
CA GLY A 93 15.34 -12.74 -9.76
C GLY A 93 14.98 -13.46 -8.45
N ALA A 94 14.64 -12.73 -7.39
CA ALA A 94 14.20 -13.32 -6.12
C ALA A 94 12.67 -13.28 -6.01
N ILE A 95 12.07 -14.39 -5.56
CA ILE A 95 10.65 -14.45 -5.27
C ILE A 95 10.39 -13.86 -3.88
N SER A 96 9.51 -12.85 -3.80
CA SER A 96 9.14 -12.19 -2.55
C SER A 96 7.62 -12.16 -2.40
N VAL A 97 7.14 -12.35 -1.17
CA VAL A 97 5.76 -12.04 -0.78
C VAL A 97 5.77 -10.65 -0.15
N PRO A 98 4.86 -9.72 -0.52
CA PRO A 98 4.79 -8.43 0.13
C PRO A 98 4.37 -8.59 1.61
N ARG A 99 4.96 -7.78 2.48
CA ARG A 99 4.62 -7.78 3.91
C ARG A 99 3.19 -7.28 4.17
N PHE A 100 2.77 -6.34 3.34
CA PHE A 100 1.43 -5.78 3.25
C PHE A 100 1.28 -5.11 1.87
N VAL A 101 0.06 -4.71 1.50
CA VAL A 101 -0.18 -3.86 0.33
C VAL A 101 -0.97 -2.63 0.74
N ALA A 102 -0.52 -1.44 0.35
CA ALA A 102 -1.19 -0.19 0.68
C ALA A 102 -1.97 0.35 -0.53
N VAL A 103 -3.21 0.77 -0.32
CA VAL A 103 -4.00 1.46 -1.33
C VAL A 103 -3.76 2.96 -1.24
N LEU A 104 -3.37 3.58 -2.36
CA LEU A 104 -3.21 5.03 -2.51
C LEU A 104 -4.32 5.59 -3.40
N THR A 105 -5.28 6.31 -2.79
CA THR A 105 -6.36 7.01 -3.48
C THR A 105 -6.49 8.44 -2.95
N PRO A 106 -5.74 9.42 -3.49
CA PRO A 106 -5.82 10.80 -3.00
C PRO A 106 -7.12 11.49 -3.42
N ASN A 107 -7.51 12.53 -2.69
CA ASN A 107 -8.59 13.47 -3.06
C ASN A 107 -9.96 12.83 -3.31
N LEU A 108 -10.33 11.81 -2.53
CA LEU A 108 -11.65 11.20 -2.63
C LEU A 108 -12.75 12.14 -2.10
N GLU A 109 -13.90 12.10 -2.76
CA GLU A 109 -15.15 12.67 -2.24
C GLU A 109 -15.53 12.02 -0.89
N PRO A 110 -16.13 12.75 0.07
CA PRO A 110 -16.37 12.25 1.42
C PRO A 110 -17.12 10.91 1.50
N LEU A 111 -18.13 10.71 0.65
CA LEU A 111 -18.89 9.45 0.57
C LEU A 111 -17.98 8.27 0.16
N ILE A 112 -17.10 8.50 -0.81
CA ILE A 112 -16.17 7.49 -1.31
C ILE A 112 -15.06 7.22 -0.28
N GLU A 113 -14.59 8.25 0.42
CA GLU A 113 -13.63 8.12 1.53
C GLU A 113 -14.22 7.30 2.70
N GLN A 114 -15.51 7.49 3.02
CA GLN A 114 -16.19 6.67 4.01
C GLN A 114 -16.30 5.21 3.55
N HIS A 115 -16.67 4.99 2.29
CA HIS A 115 -16.78 3.65 1.71
C HIS A 115 -15.46 2.89 1.75
N ILE A 116 -14.38 3.49 1.24
CA ILE A 116 -13.05 2.85 1.26
C ILE A 116 -12.57 2.62 2.70
N SER A 117 -12.87 3.53 3.63
CA SER A 117 -12.53 3.35 5.05
C SER A 117 -13.19 2.11 5.64
N THR A 118 -14.46 1.84 5.30
CA THR A 118 -15.18 0.63 5.72
C THR A 118 -14.55 -0.63 5.12
N LEU A 119 -14.23 -0.62 3.81
CA LEU A 119 -13.55 -1.75 3.17
C LEU A 119 -12.18 -2.03 3.81
N LEU A 120 -11.45 -0.97 4.16
CA LEU A 120 -10.12 -1.08 4.75
C LEU A 120 -10.14 -1.72 6.14
N GLN A 121 -11.21 -1.52 6.93
CA GLN A 121 -11.40 -2.19 8.22
C GLN A 121 -11.48 -3.72 8.07
N LEU A 122 -12.10 -4.22 7.00
CA LEU A 122 -12.11 -5.65 6.72
C LEU A 122 -10.78 -6.12 6.11
N SER A 123 -10.23 -5.34 5.18
CA SER A 123 -9.02 -5.74 4.47
C SER A 123 -7.74 -5.73 5.33
N LEU A 124 -7.77 -5.13 6.53
CA LEU A 124 -6.65 -5.21 7.48
C LEU A 124 -6.28 -6.66 7.82
N TYR A 125 -7.27 -7.57 7.81
CA TYR A 125 -7.04 -9.01 8.03
C TYR A 125 -6.32 -9.67 6.85
N GLY A 126 -6.41 -9.09 5.66
CA GLY A 126 -5.63 -9.43 4.47
C GLY A 126 -4.31 -8.65 4.35
N CYS A 127 -3.83 -8.03 5.43
CA CYS A 127 -2.63 -7.18 5.42
C CYS A 127 -2.71 -6.04 4.39
N VAL A 128 -3.87 -5.41 4.25
CA VAL A 128 -4.04 -4.21 3.42
C VAL A 128 -4.07 -2.94 4.27
N ALA A 129 -3.31 -1.94 3.84
CA ALA A 129 -3.19 -0.63 4.47
C ALA A 129 -3.79 0.47 3.58
N ARG A 130 -3.96 1.67 4.15
CA ARG A 130 -4.09 2.93 3.40
C ARG A 130 -2.76 3.65 3.39
N MET A 131 -2.34 4.09 2.21
CA MET A 131 -1.29 5.09 2.04
C MET A 131 -1.92 6.42 1.66
N TYR A 132 -1.37 7.51 2.19
CA TYR A 132 -1.86 8.85 1.91
C TYR A 132 -0.72 9.87 2.01
N PHE A 133 -0.90 10.99 1.31
CA PHE A 133 -0.02 12.15 1.43
C PHE A 133 -0.73 13.25 2.22
N TYR A 134 -0.02 13.82 3.19
CA TYR A 134 -0.43 15.01 3.91
C TYR A 134 -0.24 16.26 3.04
N LYS A 135 -0.85 17.38 3.45
CA LYS A 135 -0.79 18.66 2.72
C LYS A 135 0.64 19.22 2.62
N ASP A 136 1.48 18.93 3.60
CA ASP A 136 2.89 19.30 3.67
C ASP A 136 3.81 18.37 2.83
N GLY A 137 3.23 17.38 2.14
CA GLY A 137 3.97 16.44 1.31
C GLY A 137 4.42 15.18 2.03
N ASN A 138 4.27 15.11 3.35
CA ASN A 138 4.61 13.92 4.13
C ASN A 138 3.74 12.71 3.73
N TRP A 139 4.27 11.51 3.89
CA TRP A 139 3.52 10.29 3.64
C TRP A 139 3.09 9.63 4.96
N GLY A 140 1.98 8.90 4.92
CA GLY A 140 1.49 8.09 6.02
C GLY A 140 1.00 6.73 5.54
N ILE A 141 1.20 5.71 6.36
CA ILE A 141 0.70 4.35 6.18
C ILE A 141 -0.11 3.98 7.43
N LYS A 142 -1.37 3.59 7.22
CA LYS A 142 -2.33 3.29 8.29
C LYS A 142 -3.02 1.95 8.02
N PHE A 143 -3.16 1.14 9.08
CA PHE A 143 -4.07 -0.01 9.11
C PHE A 143 -5.31 0.38 9.93
N ALA A 144 -5.48 -0.20 11.13
CA ALA A 144 -6.46 0.29 12.10
C ALA A 144 -6.04 1.67 12.65
N SER A 145 -4.75 1.81 12.97
CA SER A 145 -4.12 3.08 13.36
C SER A 145 -2.85 3.33 12.53
N ILE A 146 -2.26 4.51 12.68
CA ILE A 146 -1.03 4.89 11.96
C ILE A 146 0.06 3.88 12.30
N TYR A 147 0.55 3.17 11.28
CA TYR A 147 1.72 2.30 11.38
C TYR A 147 2.99 3.11 11.22
N SER A 148 3.05 3.97 10.20
CA SER A 148 4.22 4.79 9.96
C SER A 148 3.87 6.11 9.28
N ARG A 149 4.68 7.15 9.52
CA ARG A 149 4.62 8.41 8.77
C ARG A 149 5.97 9.13 8.78
N SER A 150 6.24 9.92 7.74
CA SER A 150 7.27 10.95 7.79
C SER A 150 6.81 12.16 8.59
N GLY A 151 7.76 12.85 9.22
CA GLY A 151 7.55 14.02 10.07
C GLY A 151 7.79 15.35 9.33
N PRO A 152 7.47 16.48 9.97
CA PRO A 152 7.62 17.82 9.38
C PRO A 152 9.08 18.19 9.10
N SER A 153 10.02 17.65 9.87
CA SER A 153 11.45 17.85 9.66
C SER A 153 12.07 16.68 8.88
N ILE A 154 13.08 16.97 8.08
CA ILE A 154 13.88 15.95 7.39
C ILE A 154 14.44 14.96 8.42
N GLY A 155 14.21 13.67 8.20
CA GLY A 155 14.72 12.61 9.06
C GLY A 155 13.84 12.27 10.27
N GLU A 156 12.74 12.99 10.49
CA GLU A 156 11.77 12.61 11.53
C GLU A 156 10.81 11.55 11.00
N TYR A 157 10.71 10.43 11.73
CA TYR A 157 9.78 9.37 11.40
C TYR A 157 9.08 8.84 12.65
N TYR A 158 7.81 8.52 12.50
CA TYR A 158 7.08 7.74 13.48
C TYR A 158 6.85 6.34 12.93
N VAL A 159 7.19 5.31 13.70
CA VAL A 159 6.91 3.91 13.36
C VAL A 159 6.38 3.17 14.58
N SER A 160 5.25 2.47 14.42
CA SER A 160 4.62 1.67 15.47
C SER A 160 4.49 0.21 15.03
N LYS A 161 5.48 -0.61 15.40
CA LYS A 161 5.51 -2.04 15.05
C LYS A 161 4.26 -2.81 15.51
N ARG A 162 3.58 -2.35 16.56
CA ARG A 162 2.33 -2.95 17.07
C ARG A 162 1.17 -2.82 16.09
N GLN A 163 1.21 -1.85 15.19
CA GLN A 163 0.17 -1.61 14.19
C GLN A 163 0.39 -2.40 12.89
N LEU A 164 1.56 -3.01 12.71
CA LEU A 164 1.80 -3.90 11.59
C LEU A 164 1.00 -5.21 11.81
N PRO A 165 0.03 -5.55 10.94
CA PRO A 165 -0.76 -6.76 11.11
C PRO A 165 0.13 -7.99 10.97
N LYS A 166 -0.04 -8.97 11.86
CA LYS A 166 0.55 -10.30 11.68
C LYS A 166 -0.10 -10.99 10.48
N TYR A 167 0.65 -11.82 9.76
CA TYR A 167 0.05 -12.76 8.82
C TYR A 167 -0.97 -13.62 9.56
N ARG A 168 -2.19 -13.67 9.05
CA ARG A 168 -3.26 -14.51 9.59
C ARG A 168 -3.67 -15.47 8.47
N ALA A 169 -3.34 -16.74 8.63
CA ALA A 169 -4.16 -17.78 8.00
C ALA A 169 -5.45 -17.88 8.83
N GLY A 170 -6.60 -18.13 8.19
CA GLY A 170 -7.78 -18.58 8.93
C GLY A 170 -7.40 -19.78 9.81
N SER A 171 -8.07 -19.94 10.96
CA SER A 171 -7.69 -20.96 11.95
C SER A 171 -7.53 -22.33 11.30
N ILE A 172 -6.38 -22.95 11.51
CA ILE A 172 -6.37 -24.39 11.79
C ILE A 172 -6.83 -24.46 13.24
N ALA A 173 -8.09 -24.85 13.45
CA ALA A 173 -8.55 -25.18 14.79
C ALA A 173 -7.74 -26.36 15.34
#